data_AF-A0A7J8XZM4-F1
#
_entry.id   AF-A0A7J8XZM4-F1
#
_cell.length_a   1.000
_cell.length_b   1.000
_cell.length_c   1.000
_cell.angle_alpha   90.00
_cell.angle_beta   90.00
_cell.angle_gamma   90.00
#
_symmetry.space_group_name_H-M   'P 1'
#
loop_
_entity.id
_entity.type
_entity.pdbx_description
1 polymer ?
#
loop_
_entity_poly.entity_id
_entity_poly.type
_entity_poly.pdbx_seq_one_letter_code
_entity_poly.pdbx_strand_id
1 'polypeptide(L)'
;KYLAYLKEELNQVEAESAKISNEIEDLSRNHIEESNMLEDNLEGLECALDSIASQEREEEDPCFDSSMNGENQLNLLDANEGQKFEILELESQIEKNNLILKSLQDLDSTFKRLDALEQIEDALTGLKVIGFDGNCIRLSLQTYIPKVEGVLCQNMSEDISEPSEMNHELLVEIVDGIMEVKNVEMFPNDVYIGDIVDAAKSFRQLFSNLVAPEIRSSLEWLVGKVQDRIILSTLRQFAMKSTNKSRHCFEYLERDETIIAHLAGGIDAFIKVSQGWPLSKSPLKLLSVKSSDHHSMGISLSLLCKVEEMANSLDMNIRLNLSTFVDAVEKLLLEQMRLELRFANSIPNSQEIFSQDLAGIKPLYDIQIGNNPGKLACYCSL
;
A
#
# COMPACT_ATOMS: atom_id res chain seq x y z
N LYS A 1 -24.94 -8.62 -32.76
CA LYS A 1 -23.64 -8.77 -33.44
C LYS A 1 -22.48 -8.71 -32.43
N TYR A 2 -22.32 -7.63 -31.66
CA TYR A 2 -21.26 -7.53 -30.64
C TYR A 2 -21.32 -8.58 -29.51
N LEU A 3 -22.51 -8.88 -28.98
CA LEU A 3 -22.69 -9.93 -27.95
C LEU A 3 -22.33 -11.35 -28.44
N ALA A 4 -22.48 -11.62 -29.74
CA ALA A 4 -22.10 -12.93 -30.29
C ALA A 4 -20.58 -13.04 -30.41
N TYR A 5 -19.92 -11.95 -30.81
CA TYR A 5 -18.47 -11.85 -30.86
C TYR A 5 -17.82 -12.05 -29.48
N LEU A 6 -18.31 -11.35 -28.45
CA LEU A 6 -17.80 -11.52 -27.08
C LEU A 6 -17.98 -12.94 -26.53
N LYS A 7 -19.07 -13.62 -26.90
CA LYS A 7 -19.31 -15.01 -26.51
C LYS A 7 -18.32 -15.96 -27.18
N GLU A 8 -17.93 -15.67 -28.41
CA GLU A 8 -16.95 -16.47 -29.14
C GLU A 8 -15.53 -16.25 -28.63
N GLU A 9 -15.14 -15.01 -28.31
CA GLU A 9 -13.88 -14.72 -27.60
C GLU A 9 -13.83 -15.40 -26.23
N LEU A 10 -14.92 -15.36 -25.45
CA LEU A 10 -14.96 -16.03 -24.15
C LEU A 10 -14.76 -17.54 -24.28
N ASN A 11 -15.43 -18.19 -25.23
CA ASN A 11 -15.27 -19.62 -25.47
C ASN A 11 -13.84 -19.97 -25.92
N GLN A 12 -13.19 -19.10 -26.72
CA GLN A 12 -11.82 -19.30 -27.14
C GLN A 12 -10.85 -19.19 -25.95
N VAL A 13 -11.02 -18.17 -25.11
CA VAL A 13 -10.21 -17.97 -23.91
C VAL A 13 -10.39 -19.14 -22.93
N GLU A 14 -11.61 -19.65 -22.76
CA GLU A 14 -11.86 -20.83 -21.92
C GLU A 14 -11.18 -22.09 -22.48
N ALA A 15 -11.19 -22.29 -23.80
CA ALA A 15 -10.51 -23.42 -24.44
C ALA A 15 -8.98 -23.32 -24.33
N GLU A 16 -8.41 -22.12 -24.50
CA GLU A 16 -6.98 -21.86 -24.31
C GLU A 16 -6.58 -22.03 -22.83
N SER A 17 -7.40 -21.55 -21.90
CA SER A 17 -7.19 -21.73 -20.46
C SER A 17 -7.20 -23.20 -20.05
N ALA A 18 -8.11 -24.01 -20.61
CA ALA A 18 -8.15 -25.45 -20.36
C ALA A 18 -6.90 -26.16 -20.92
N LYS A 19 -6.42 -25.74 -22.09
CA LYS A 19 -5.18 -26.26 -22.68
C LYS A 19 -3.97 -25.95 -21.81
N ILE A 20 -3.83 -24.70 -21.35
CA ILE A 20 -2.74 -24.28 -20.46
C ILE A 20 -2.81 -25.05 -19.14
N SER A 21 -4.01 -25.25 -18.58
CA SER A 21 -4.18 -26.00 -17.34
C SER A 21 -3.70 -27.45 -17.46
N ASN A 22 -3.98 -28.12 -18.59
CA ASN A 22 -3.50 -29.48 -18.82
C ASN A 22 -1.97 -29.52 -18.99
N GLU A 23 -1.39 -28.54 -19.68
CA GLU A 23 0.08 -28.45 -19.86
C GLU A 23 0.80 -28.21 -18.53
N ILE A 24 0.23 -27.40 -17.64
CA ILE A 24 0.75 -27.21 -16.28
C ILE A 24 0.69 -28.52 -15.49
N GLU A 25 -0.41 -29.27 -15.58
CA GLU A 25 -0.54 -30.56 -14.88
C GLU A 25 0.50 -31.57 -15.38
N ASP A 26 0.71 -31.67 -16.68
CA ASP A 26 1.71 -32.56 -17.28
C ASP A 26 3.14 -32.15 -16.91
N LEU A 27 3.46 -30.85 -16.95
CA LEU A 27 4.75 -30.34 -16.50
C LEU A 27 4.98 -30.59 -15.00
N SER A 28 3.96 -30.39 -14.17
CA SER A 28 4.05 -30.67 -12.73
C SER A 28 4.29 -32.14 -12.45
N ARG A 29 3.67 -33.04 -13.21
CA ARG A 29 3.88 -34.48 -13.09
C ARG A 29 5.32 -34.85 -13.48
N ASN A 30 5.79 -34.36 -14.62
CA ASN A 30 7.15 -34.60 -15.10
C ASN A 30 8.20 -34.07 -14.11
N HIS A 31 8.00 -32.88 -13.55
CA HIS A 31 8.91 -32.32 -12.55
C HIS A 31 9.01 -33.21 -11.30
N ILE A 32 7.89 -33.76 -10.82
CA ILE A 32 7.91 -34.68 -9.67
C ILE A 32 8.68 -35.96 -10.02
N GLU A 33 8.45 -36.52 -11.21
CA GLU A 33 9.17 -37.72 -11.68
C GLU A 33 10.68 -37.47 -11.81
N GLU A 34 11.08 -36.34 -12.41
CA GLU A 34 12.49 -35.93 -12.54
C GLU A 34 13.15 -35.67 -11.17
N SER A 35 12.42 -35.05 -10.24
CA SER A 35 12.89 -34.81 -8.88
C SER A 35 13.13 -36.13 -8.13
N ASN A 36 12.21 -37.08 -8.22
CA ASN A 36 12.36 -38.40 -7.60
C ASN A 36 13.55 -39.16 -8.21
N MET A 37 13.69 -39.12 -9.54
CA MET A 37 14.84 -39.72 -10.22
C MET A 37 16.17 -39.10 -9.78
N LEU A 38 16.21 -37.79 -9.53
CA LEU A 38 17.42 -37.13 -9.02
C LEU A 38 17.72 -37.53 -7.58
N GLU A 39 16.70 -37.65 -6.74
CA GLU A 39 16.82 -38.12 -5.35
C GLU A 39 17.38 -39.55 -5.29
N ASP A 40 16.82 -40.47 -6.09
CA ASP A 40 17.32 -41.85 -6.21
C ASP A 40 18.80 -41.91 -6.64
N ASN A 41 19.20 -41.04 -7.57
CA ASN A 41 20.58 -40.95 -8.02
C ASN A 41 21.53 -40.42 -6.94
N LEU A 42 21.07 -39.47 -6.12
CA LEU A 42 21.84 -38.93 -5.00
C LEU A 42 22.03 -39.98 -3.90
N GLU A 43 20.98 -40.73 -3.55
CA GLU A 43 21.07 -41.84 -2.58
C GLU A 43 22.03 -42.94 -3.09
N GLY A 44 22.00 -43.24 -4.39
CA GLY A 44 22.94 -44.16 -5.01
C GLY A 44 24.40 -43.67 -4.94
N LEU A 45 24.63 -42.37 -5.11
CA LEU A 45 25.96 -41.76 -5.00
C LEU A 45 26.48 -41.78 -3.56
N GLU A 46 25.61 -41.53 -2.58
CA GLU A 46 25.92 -41.61 -1.14
C GLU A 46 26.35 -43.03 -0.75
N CYS A 47 25.60 -44.05 -1.19
CA CYS A 47 25.98 -45.46 -0.97
C CYS A 47 27.34 -45.82 -1.62
N ALA A 48 27.65 -45.25 -2.79
CA ALA A 48 28.93 -45.47 -3.45
C ALA A 48 30.10 -44.81 -2.70
N LEU A 49 29.88 -43.61 -2.16
CA LEU A 49 30.83 -42.90 -1.30
C LEU A 49 31.12 -43.67 -0.01
N ASP A 50 30.08 -44.18 0.66
CA ASP A 50 30.23 -45.02 1.85
C ASP A 50 31.02 -46.30 1.56
N SER A 51 30.81 -46.89 0.38
CA SER A 51 31.56 -48.07 -0.07
C SER A 51 33.05 -47.75 -0.27
N ILE A 52 33.38 -46.61 -0.89
CA ILE A 52 34.77 -46.15 -1.07
C ILE A 52 35.43 -45.87 0.29
N ALA A 53 34.71 -45.19 1.19
CA ALA A 53 35.20 -44.89 2.55
C ALA A 53 35.43 -46.16 3.40
N SER A 54 34.68 -47.24 3.13
CA SER A 54 34.88 -48.53 3.79
C SER A 54 36.06 -49.34 3.23
N GLN A 55 36.40 -49.14 1.95
CA GLN A 55 37.48 -49.87 1.28
C GLN A 55 38.89 -49.34 1.63
N GLU A 56 39.01 -48.08 2.06
CA GLU A 56 40.27 -47.52 2.58
C GLU A 56 40.67 -48.07 3.98
N ARG A 57 39.85 -48.92 4.61
CA ARG A 57 40.12 -49.51 5.93
C ARG A 57 40.56 -50.98 5.92
N GLU A 58 40.62 -51.65 4.78
CA GLU A 58 40.99 -53.07 4.67
C GLU A 58 42.19 -53.31 3.75
N GLU A 59 43.32 -52.63 3.96
CA GLU A 59 44.64 -53.12 3.52
C GLU A 59 45.72 -52.88 4.61
N GLU A 60 45.66 -53.67 5.68
CA GLU A 60 46.81 -54.01 6.54
C GLU A 60 46.76 -55.54 6.74
N ASP A 61 47.64 -56.35 6.13
CA ASP A 61 48.91 -56.93 6.65
C ASP A 61 49.27 -58.15 5.71
N PRO A 62 50.44 -58.87 5.68
CA PRO A 62 51.51 -58.95 6.69
C PRO A 62 53.01 -59.17 6.27
N CYS A 63 53.89 -58.92 7.26
CA CYS A 63 55.16 -59.61 7.59
C CYS A 63 56.48 -59.27 6.84
N PHE A 64 57.53 -58.85 7.57
CA PHE A 64 58.82 -59.57 7.68
C PHE A 64 59.75 -59.02 8.79
N ASP A 65 60.45 -59.95 9.44
CA ASP A 65 61.32 -59.82 10.62
C ASP A 65 62.65 -59.05 10.45
N SER A 66 63.17 -58.63 11.62
CA SER A 66 64.59 -58.48 12.02
C SER A 66 65.30 -57.12 11.83
N SER A 67 65.73 -56.54 12.96
CA SER A 67 67.13 -56.59 13.42
C SER A 67 67.41 -55.44 14.40
N MET A 68 68.07 -55.77 15.51
CA MET A 68 68.74 -54.82 16.38
C MET A 68 69.66 -53.89 15.57
N ASN A 69 69.71 -52.61 15.89
CA ASN A 69 70.89 -52.02 16.53
C ASN A 69 70.57 -50.58 16.97
N GLY A 70 70.81 -50.30 18.25
CA GLY A 70 70.70 -48.95 18.79
C GLY A 70 71.93 -48.14 18.39
N GLU A 71 71.70 -47.00 17.74
CA GLU A 71 72.59 -45.84 17.66
C GLU A 71 71.86 -44.80 16.82
N ASN A 72 71.39 -43.71 17.44
CA ASN A 72 71.18 -42.37 16.85
C ASN A 72 70.21 -41.53 17.73
N GLN A 73 70.66 -41.14 18.92
CA GLN A 73 69.97 -40.10 19.72
C GLN A 73 70.38 -38.66 19.34
N LEU A 74 71.20 -38.48 18.30
CA LEU A 74 71.70 -37.16 17.87
C LEU A 74 70.88 -36.49 16.74
N ASN A 75 69.91 -37.19 16.15
CA ASN A 75 69.05 -36.65 15.06
C ASN A 75 67.64 -36.22 15.53
N LEU A 76 67.33 -36.34 16.82
CA LEU A 76 65.96 -36.16 17.32
C LEU A 76 65.64 -34.70 17.73
N LEU A 77 66.66 -33.88 17.99
CA LEU A 77 66.50 -32.47 18.33
C LEU A 77 66.32 -31.57 17.09
N ASP A 78 67.01 -31.88 15.99
CA ASP A 78 66.95 -31.13 14.72
C ASP A 78 65.63 -31.41 13.95
N ALA A 79 65.12 -32.64 14.03
CA ALA A 79 63.82 -33.01 13.47
C ALA A 79 62.63 -32.30 14.16
N ASN A 80 62.75 -32.02 15.47
CA ASN A 80 61.70 -31.36 16.25
C ASN A 80 61.61 -29.85 15.96
N GLU A 81 62.74 -29.18 15.71
CA GLU A 81 62.76 -27.78 15.29
C GLU A 81 62.20 -27.61 13.88
N GLY A 82 62.57 -28.47 12.92
CA GLY A 82 62.01 -28.47 11.57
C GLY A 82 60.49 -28.69 11.54
N GLN A 83 59.98 -29.66 12.31
CA GLN A 83 58.54 -29.90 12.46
C GLN A 83 57.81 -28.69 13.06
N LYS A 84 58.43 -27.98 14.01
CA LYS A 84 57.85 -26.78 14.62
C LYS A 84 57.75 -25.62 13.63
N PHE A 85 58.75 -25.44 12.77
CA PHE A 85 58.70 -24.45 11.69
C PHE A 85 57.62 -24.79 10.65
N GLU A 86 57.50 -26.06 10.28
CA GLU A 86 56.48 -26.55 9.34
C GLU A 86 55.06 -26.35 9.90
N ILE A 87 54.84 -26.59 11.21
CA ILE A 87 53.55 -26.31 11.88
C ILE A 87 53.21 -24.81 11.83
N LEU A 88 54.16 -23.92 12.13
CA LEU A 88 53.93 -22.47 12.07
C LEU A 88 53.65 -21.98 10.64
N GLU A 89 54.29 -22.58 9.63
CA GLU A 89 54.04 -22.28 8.22
C GLU A 89 52.64 -22.75 7.79
N LEU A 90 52.20 -23.93 8.23
CA LEU A 90 50.85 -24.44 8.01
C LEU A 90 49.79 -23.57 8.72
N GLU A 91 50.03 -23.14 9.96
CA GLU A 91 49.13 -22.22 10.68
C GLU A 91 48.98 -20.89 9.94
N SER A 92 50.09 -20.29 9.49
CA SER A 92 50.09 -19.08 8.67
C SER A 92 49.31 -19.29 7.36
N GLN A 93 49.47 -20.46 6.73
CA GLN A 93 48.77 -20.78 5.49
C GLN A 93 47.26 -20.98 5.71
N ILE A 94 46.86 -21.60 6.84
CA ILE A 94 45.47 -21.76 7.25
C ILE A 94 44.83 -20.39 7.50
N GLU A 95 45.52 -19.49 8.22
CA GLU A 95 45.03 -18.14 8.49
C GLU A 95 44.82 -17.36 7.19
N LYS A 96 45.79 -17.43 6.26
CA LYS A 96 45.67 -16.83 4.93
C LYS A 96 44.48 -17.41 4.15
N ASN A 97 44.30 -18.73 4.17
CA ASN A 97 43.18 -19.39 3.50
C ASN A 97 41.83 -18.98 4.11
N ASN A 98 41.74 -18.81 5.43
CA ASN A 98 40.53 -18.34 6.11
C ASN A 98 40.17 -16.90 5.71
N LEU A 99 41.15 -16.00 5.58
CA LEU A 99 40.92 -14.65 5.09
C LEU A 99 40.44 -14.63 3.63
N ILE A 100 41.00 -15.51 2.79
CA ILE A 100 40.55 -15.67 1.39
C ILE A 100 39.11 -16.21 1.36
N LEU A 101 38.81 -17.24 2.15
CA LEU A 101 37.45 -17.81 2.25
C LEU A 101 36.44 -16.74 2.67
N LYS A 102 36.75 -15.94 3.68
CA LYS A 102 35.89 -14.83 4.12
C LYS A 102 35.67 -13.81 3.00
N SER A 103 36.73 -13.43 2.29
CA SER A 103 36.66 -12.49 1.17
C SER A 103 35.83 -13.05 -0.01
N LEU A 104 35.94 -14.35 -0.29
CA LEU A 104 35.12 -15.04 -1.30
C LEU A 104 33.65 -15.10 -0.90
N GLN A 105 33.35 -15.33 0.38
CA GLN A 105 31.99 -15.33 0.90
C GLN A 105 31.36 -13.94 0.85
N ASP A 106 32.12 -12.90 1.21
CA ASP A 106 31.70 -11.50 1.07
C ASP A 106 31.43 -11.15 -0.40
N LEU A 107 32.27 -11.64 -1.32
CA LEU A 107 32.10 -11.44 -2.76
C LEU A 107 30.86 -12.18 -3.30
N ASP A 108 30.64 -13.44 -2.92
CA ASP A 108 29.43 -14.22 -3.26
C ASP A 108 28.15 -13.52 -2.77
N SER A 109 28.16 -13.00 -1.54
CA SER A 109 27.05 -12.21 -1.01
C SER A 109 26.79 -10.94 -1.84
N THR A 110 27.86 -10.32 -2.34
CA THR A 110 27.78 -9.14 -3.21
C THR A 110 27.20 -9.48 -4.58
N PHE A 111 27.60 -10.61 -5.17
CA PHE A 111 27.04 -11.08 -6.45
C PHE A 111 25.56 -11.41 -6.33
N LYS A 112 25.14 -12.17 -5.30
CA LYS A 112 23.72 -12.45 -5.04
C LYS A 112 22.89 -11.19 -4.88
N ARG A 113 23.44 -10.16 -4.25
CA ARG A 113 22.79 -8.85 -4.11
C ARG A 113 22.67 -8.11 -5.45
N LEU A 114 23.68 -8.19 -6.32
CA LEU A 114 23.65 -7.59 -7.65
C LEU A 114 22.66 -8.32 -8.58
N ASP A 115 22.63 -9.65 -8.54
CA ASP A 115 21.63 -10.44 -9.28
C ASP A 115 20.20 -10.09 -8.84
N ALA A 116 19.98 -9.92 -7.52
CA ALA A 116 18.69 -9.48 -7.00
C ALA A 116 18.32 -8.06 -7.46
N LEU A 117 19.31 -7.17 -7.58
CA LEU A 117 19.15 -5.80 -8.09
C LEU A 117 18.64 -5.80 -9.53
N GLU A 118 19.36 -6.52 -10.40
CA GLU A 118 19.08 -6.61 -11.84
C GLU A 118 17.69 -7.21 -12.07
N GLN A 119 17.34 -8.27 -11.34
CA GLN A 119 16.00 -8.88 -11.41
C GLN A 119 14.86 -7.94 -11.00
N ILE A 120 15.09 -7.01 -10.06
CA ILE A 120 14.09 -6.02 -9.65
C ILE A 120 13.92 -4.94 -10.73
N GLU A 121 15.03 -4.46 -11.30
CA GLU A 121 15.02 -3.42 -12.35
C GLU A 121 14.40 -3.95 -13.66
N ASP A 122 14.68 -5.21 -14.02
CA ASP A 122 14.12 -5.86 -15.22
C ASP A 122 12.60 -6.07 -15.12
N ALA A 123 12.07 -6.31 -13.91
CA ALA A 123 10.66 -6.58 -13.71
C ALA A 123 9.79 -5.31 -13.66
N LEU A 124 10.35 -4.16 -13.26
CA LEU A 124 9.58 -2.97 -12.90
C LEU A 124 10.03 -1.74 -13.70
N THR A 125 9.17 -1.31 -14.64
CA THR A 125 9.46 -0.15 -15.48
C THR A 125 9.49 1.15 -14.66
N GLY A 126 10.53 1.96 -14.87
CA GLY A 126 10.71 3.24 -14.16
C GLY A 126 11.21 3.09 -12.73
N LEU A 127 11.60 1.88 -12.30
CA LEU A 127 12.25 1.63 -11.02
C LEU A 127 13.76 1.54 -11.20
N LYS A 128 14.51 2.19 -10.32
CA LYS A 128 15.96 2.03 -10.22
C LYS A 128 16.36 1.84 -8.78
N VAL A 129 17.20 0.87 -8.48
CA VAL A 129 17.75 0.71 -7.14
C VAL A 129 18.95 1.64 -6.98
N ILE A 130 18.84 2.60 -6.05
CA ILE A 130 19.85 3.66 -5.86
C ILE A 130 20.71 3.45 -4.61
N GLY A 131 20.31 2.52 -3.74
CA GLY A 131 21.09 2.16 -2.57
C GLY A 131 20.61 0.87 -1.95
N PHE A 132 21.53 0.11 -1.38
CA PHE A 132 21.24 -1.07 -0.58
C PHE A 132 22.23 -1.06 0.59
N ASP A 133 21.73 -0.78 1.79
CA ASP A 133 22.53 -0.69 3.01
C ASP A 133 21.93 -1.59 4.10
N GLY A 134 22.62 -2.68 4.42
CA GLY A 134 22.10 -3.73 5.30
C GLY A 134 20.76 -4.26 4.80
N ASN A 135 19.69 -4.03 5.58
CA ASN A 135 18.34 -4.51 5.27
C ASN A 135 17.47 -3.43 4.63
N CYS A 136 18.04 -2.30 4.26
CA CYS A 136 17.31 -1.18 3.69
C CYS A 136 17.60 -1.09 2.19
N ILE A 137 16.53 -1.14 1.39
CA ILE A 137 16.58 -0.90 -0.04
C ILE A 137 16.08 0.51 -0.31
N ARG A 138 16.89 1.31 -1.00
CA ARG A 138 16.49 2.63 -1.49
C ARG A 138 16.22 2.55 -2.99
N LEU A 139 15.00 2.85 -3.36
CA LEU A 139 14.48 2.79 -4.72
C LEU A 139 14.19 4.21 -5.22
N SER A 140 14.51 4.47 -6.47
CA SER A 140 14.06 5.64 -7.23
C SER A 140 12.95 5.19 -8.16
N LEU A 141 11.82 5.89 -8.10
CA LEU A 141 10.59 5.60 -8.81
C LEU A 141 10.24 6.76 -9.74
N GLN A 142 10.36 6.52 -11.04
CA GLN A 142 9.89 7.41 -12.10
C GLN A 142 8.50 6.94 -12.53
N THR A 143 7.48 7.72 -12.20
CA THR A 143 6.08 7.41 -12.50
C THR A 143 5.59 8.30 -13.62
N TYR A 144 5.14 7.70 -14.72
CA TYR A 144 4.57 8.42 -15.85
C TYR A 144 3.10 8.76 -15.60
N ILE A 145 2.76 10.04 -15.74
CA ILE A 145 1.38 10.50 -15.53
C ILE A 145 0.63 10.44 -16.87
N PRO A 146 -0.44 9.64 -16.96
CA PRO A 146 -1.21 9.53 -18.19
C PRO A 146 -1.90 10.86 -18.49
N LYS A 147 -1.77 11.34 -19.73
CA LYS A 147 -2.49 12.53 -20.20
C LYS A 147 -3.99 12.22 -20.23
N VAL A 148 -4.76 12.94 -19.43
CA VAL A 148 -6.22 12.76 -19.40
C VAL A 148 -6.85 13.67 -20.46
N GLU A 149 -6.96 13.16 -21.68
CA GLU A 149 -7.60 13.86 -22.79
C GLU A 149 -9.10 13.47 -22.86
N GLY A 150 -10.01 14.40 -22.55
CA GLY A 150 -11.46 14.16 -22.63
C GLY A 150 -12.34 14.92 -21.63
N VAL A 151 -13.65 14.63 -21.69
CA VAL A 151 -14.80 15.31 -21.04
C VAL A 151 -14.62 15.70 -19.55
N LEU A 152 -13.78 14.98 -18.81
CA LEU A 152 -13.48 15.24 -17.40
C LEU A 152 -12.64 16.53 -17.20
N CYS A 153 -11.92 16.97 -18.23
CA CYS A 153 -11.03 18.13 -18.24
C CYS A 153 -11.45 19.18 -19.30
N GLN A 154 -12.75 19.38 -19.55
CA GLN A 154 -13.25 20.30 -20.60
C GLN A 154 -12.85 21.78 -20.46
N ASN A 155 -12.23 22.20 -19.35
CA ASN A 155 -11.91 23.60 -19.07
C ASN A 155 -10.42 23.88 -18.89
N MET A 156 -9.53 22.95 -19.25
CA MET A 156 -8.08 23.18 -19.18
C MET A 156 -7.68 24.22 -20.23
N SER A 157 -7.46 25.46 -19.81
CA SER A 157 -6.71 26.43 -20.60
C SER A 157 -5.27 25.95 -20.80
N GLU A 158 -4.70 26.24 -21.97
CA GLU A 158 -3.37 25.82 -22.48
C GLU A 158 -2.15 26.15 -21.60
N ASP A 159 -2.31 26.73 -20.41
CA ASP A 159 -1.25 27.41 -19.66
C ASP A 159 -0.85 26.72 -18.34
N ILE A 160 -1.37 25.52 -18.03
CA ILE A 160 -0.89 24.72 -16.90
C ILE A 160 -0.06 23.55 -17.44
N SER A 161 1.26 23.69 -17.34
CA SER A 161 2.22 22.61 -17.62
C SER A 161 1.98 21.44 -16.67
N GLU A 162 1.20 20.45 -17.12
CA GLU A 162 1.02 19.18 -16.41
C GLU A 162 2.36 18.43 -16.36
N PRO A 163 2.84 17.99 -15.18
CA PRO A 163 4.05 17.19 -15.11
C PRO A 163 3.78 15.84 -15.77
N SER A 164 4.52 15.53 -16.84
CA SER A 164 4.41 14.24 -17.54
C SER A 164 4.93 13.07 -16.71
N GLU A 165 5.76 13.38 -15.71
CA GLU A 165 6.49 12.42 -14.89
C GLU A 165 6.60 12.95 -13.47
N MET A 166 6.45 12.05 -12.51
CA MET A 166 6.69 12.28 -11.08
C MET A 166 7.83 11.38 -10.63
N ASN A 167 8.75 11.94 -9.85
CA ASN A 167 9.88 11.21 -9.30
C ASN A 167 9.74 11.14 -7.79
N HIS A 168 9.72 9.91 -7.27
CA HIS A 168 9.66 9.61 -5.86
C HIS A 168 10.78 8.66 -5.49
N GLU A 169 11.19 8.67 -4.23
CA GLU A 169 12.09 7.67 -3.67
C GLU A 169 11.37 6.87 -2.59
N LEU A 170 11.62 5.56 -2.54
CA LEU A 170 11.13 4.67 -1.51
C LEU A 170 12.30 4.10 -0.72
N LEU A 171 12.24 4.21 0.60
CA LEU A 171 13.12 3.51 1.52
C LEU A 171 12.35 2.34 2.12
N VAL A 172 12.67 1.13 1.68
CA VAL A 172 12.05 -0.11 2.11
C VAL A 172 12.96 -0.80 3.10
N GLU A 173 12.54 -0.89 4.36
CA GLU A 173 13.21 -1.69 5.37
C GLU A 173 12.69 -3.12 5.31
N ILE A 174 13.61 -4.08 5.30
CA ILE A 174 13.32 -5.50 5.16
C ILE A 174 13.66 -6.24 6.47
N VAL A 175 12.91 -7.29 6.79
CA VAL A 175 13.23 -8.19 7.91
C VAL A 175 14.35 -9.16 7.52
N ASP A 176 15.40 -9.20 8.34
CA ASP A 176 16.55 -10.10 8.16
C ASP A 176 16.13 -11.56 7.97
N GLY A 177 16.69 -12.19 6.94
CA GLY A 177 16.49 -13.61 6.64
C GLY A 177 15.17 -13.99 5.98
N ILE A 178 14.16 -13.10 5.93
CA ILE A 178 12.82 -13.42 5.39
C ILE A 178 12.44 -12.52 4.20
N MET A 179 13.25 -11.50 3.88
CA MET A 179 13.05 -10.60 2.75
C MET A 179 11.64 -9.94 2.71
N GLU A 180 11.02 -9.75 3.88
CA GLU A 180 9.69 -9.16 4.08
C GLU A 180 9.76 -7.64 4.32
N VAL A 181 8.77 -6.90 3.82
CA VAL A 181 8.65 -5.45 4.06
C VAL A 181 8.26 -5.19 5.52
N LYS A 182 9.17 -4.55 6.28
CA LYS A 182 8.96 -4.12 7.67
C LYS A 182 8.42 -2.69 7.74
N ASN A 183 9.03 -1.78 6.99
CA ASN A 183 8.65 -0.39 6.93
C ASN A 183 8.90 0.18 5.54
N VAL A 184 8.13 1.20 5.16
CA VAL A 184 8.32 1.91 3.90
C VAL A 184 8.15 3.40 4.17
N GLU A 185 9.14 4.17 3.76
CA GLU A 185 9.09 5.63 3.76
C GLU A 185 9.20 6.14 2.33
N MET A 186 8.47 7.21 2.02
CA MET A 186 8.45 7.81 0.68
C MET A 186 8.90 9.27 0.73
N PHE A 187 9.69 9.65 -0.27
CA PHE A 187 10.26 10.98 -0.40
C PHE A 187 10.00 11.55 -1.82
N PRO A 188 9.46 12.78 -1.94
CA PRO A 188 8.83 13.56 -0.87
C PRO A 188 7.60 12.84 -0.28
N ASN A 189 7.24 13.16 0.96
CA ASN A 189 6.05 12.60 1.63
C ASN A 189 4.79 13.41 1.26
N ASP A 190 4.56 13.58 -0.03
CA ASP A 190 3.43 14.32 -0.60
C ASP A 190 2.23 13.42 -0.97
N VAL A 191 2.44 12.11 -0.99
CA VAL A 191 1.41 11.09 -1.26
C VAL A 191 1.27 10.16 -0.05
N TYR A 192 0.03 9.90 0.38
CA TYR A 192 -0.21 8.99 1.49
C TYR A 192 -0.19 7.53 1.03
N ILE A 193 0.69 6.71 1.61
CA ILE A 193 0.85 5.28 1.29
C ILE A 193 0.63 4.35 2.50
N GLY A 194 0.20 4.87 3.64
CA GLY A 194 0.16 4.09 4.90
C GLY A 194 -0.76 2.87 4.81
N ASP A 195 -1.90 3.00 4.14
CA ASP A 195 -2.83 1.90 3.88
C ASP A 195 -2.24 0.82 2.95
N ILE A 196 -1.42 1.22 1.98
CA ILE A 196 -0.70 0.29 1.10
C ILE A 196 0.34 -0.50 1.90
N VAL A 197 1.08 0.18 2.79
CA VAL A 197 2.09 -0.45 3.66
C VAL A 197 1.43 -1.45 4.62
N ASP A 198 0.31 -1.09 5.23
CA ASP A 198 -0.44 -1.98 6.11
C ASP A 198 -1.00 -3.19 5.36
N ALA A 199 -1.46 -3.00 4.12
CA ALA A 199 -1.90 -4.08 3.25
C ALA A 199 -0.73 -4.99 2.84
N ALA A 200 0.45 -4.45 2.50
CA ALA A 200 1.65 -5.23 2.19
C ALA A 200 2.09 -6.09 3.39
N LYS A 201 2.01 -5.55 4.61
CA LYS A 201 2.25 -6.32 5.84
C LYS A 201 1.21 -7.43 6.05
N SER A 202 -0.03 -7.20 5.62
CA SER A 202 -1.15 -8.13 5.78
C SER A 202 -1.17 -9.25 4.73
N PHE A 203 -0.60 -9.04 3.53
CA PHE A 203 -0.45 -10.08 2.49
C PHE A 203 0.17 -11.36 3.08
N ARG A 204 1.11 -11.21 4.02
CA ARG A 204 1.71 -12.30 4.79
C ARG A 204 0.72 -13.22 5.51
N GLN A 205 -0.35 -12.69 6.13
CA GLN A 205 -1.27 -13.53 6.91
C GLN A 205 -2.05 -14.52 6.03
N LEU A 206 -2.18 -14.23 4.73
CA LEU A 206 -2.94 -15.05 3.80
C LEU A 206 -2.08 -16.12 3.13
N PHE A 207 -0.78 -15.86 2.94
CA PHE A 207 0.11 -16.71 2.12
C PHE A 207 1.22 -17.43 2.92
N SER A 208 1.26 -17.30 4.24
CA SER A 208 2.28 -17.94 5.11
C SER A 208 2.35 -19.47 5.08
N ASN A 209 1.49 -20.14 4.30
CA ASN A 209 1.44 -21.60 4.18
C ASN A 209 1.98 -22.13 2.83
N LEU A 210 2.38 -21.27 1.88
CA LEU A 210 2.98 -21.71 0.62
C LEU A 210 4.51 -21.69 0.71
N VAL A 211 5.11 -22.83 0.39
CA VAL A 211 6.57 -23.03 0.33
C VAL A 211 7.03 -22.61 -1.08
N ALA A 212 7.99 -21.66 -1.13
CA ALA A 212 8.72 -21.13 -2.31
C ALA A 212 8.24 -19.75 -2.84
N PRO A 213 9.03 -19.09 -3.72
CA PRO A 213 9.70 -17.82 -3.48
C PRO A 213 8.89 -16.62 -4.04
N GLU A 214 7.90 -16.14 -3.29
CA GLU A 214 7.00 -15.05 -3.72
C GLU A 214 7.45 -13.65 -3.24
N ILE A 215 8.76 -13.42 -3.10
CA ILE A 215 9.30 -12.09 -2.73
C ILE A 215 9.07 -11.07 -3.86
N ARG A 216 9.19 -11.53 -5.11
CA ARG A 216 8.97 -10.69 -6.31
C ARG A 216 7.57 -10.10 -6.31
N SER A 217 6.54 -10.90 -6.02
CA SER A 217 5.15 -10.46 -6.07
C SER A 217 4.81 -9.42 -5.00
N SER A 218 5.44 -9.47 -3.82
CA SER A 218 5.15 -8.53 -2.72
C SER A 218 5.75 -7.14 -2.95
N LEU A 219 7.01 -7.07 -3.38
CA LEU A 219 7.67 -5.79 -3.70
C LEU A 219 7.11 -5.19 -5.00
N GLU A 220 6.88 -6.02 -6.03
CA GLU A 220 6.20 -5.62 -7.27
C GLU A 220 4.81 -5.06 -6.98
N TRP A 221 4.01 -5.76 -6.17
CA TRP A 221 2.69 -5.29 -5.77
C TRP A 221 2.76 -3.95 -5.01
N LEU A 222 3.69 -3.83 -4.05
CA LEU A 222 3.89 -2.60 -3.30
C LEU A 222 4.24 -1.43 -4.24
N VAL A 223 5.24 -1.62 -5.10
CA VAL A 223 5.71 -0.60 -6.04
C VAL A 223 4.59 -0.22 -7.01
N GLY A 224 3.89 -1.20 -7.59
CA GLY A 224 2.75 -0.96 -8.48
C GLY A 224 1.63 -0.18 -7.79
N LYS A 225 1.31 -0.50 -6.53
CA LYS A 225 0.29 0.24 -5.76
C LYS A 225 0.72 1.65 -5.40
N VAL A 226 2.00 1.87 -5.12
CA VAL A 226 2.54 3.21 -4.90
C VAL A 226 2.49 4.02 -6.19
N GLN A 227 2.85 3.45 -7.34
CA GLN A 227 2.72 4.11 -8.65
C GLN A 227 1.26 4.47 -8.97
N ASP A 228 0.32 3.52 -8.79
CA ASP A 228 -1.12 3.75 -8.95
C ASP A 228 -1.57 4.95 -8.09
N ARG A 229 -1.10 5.01 -6.84
CA ARG A 229 -1.43 6.10 -5.92
C ARG A 229 -0.84 7.43 -6.39
N ILE A 230 0.44 7.48 -6.75
CA ILE A 230 1.08 8.71 -7.27
C ILE A 230 0.33 9.26 -8.48
N ILE A 231 -0.06 8.38 -9.42
CA ILE A 231 -0.86 8.76 -10.59
C ILE A 231 -2.18 9.38 -10.15
N LEU A 232 -2.95 8.69 -9.30
CA LEU A 232 -4.25 9.17 -8.86
C LEU A 232 -4.15 10.47 -8.08
N SER A 233 -3.25 10.59 -7.11
CA SER A 233 -3.02 11.80 -6.30
C SER A 233 -2.69 12.99 -7.20
N THR A 234 -1.80 12.79 -8.18
CA THR A 234 -1.41 13.83 -9.14
C THR A 234 -2.60 14.30 -9.97
N LEU A 235 -3.35 13.35 -10.55
CA LEU A 235 -4.52 13.67 -11.38
C LEU A 235 -5.63 14.34 -10.58
N ARG A 236 -5.85 13.94 -9.33
CA ARG A 236 -6.83 14.55 -8.41
C ARG A 236 -6.45 16.00 -8.12
N GLN A 237 -5.19 16.25 -7.76
CA GLN A 237 -4.70 17.61 -7.54
C GLN A 237 -4.81 18.49 -8.79
N PHE A 238 -4.54 17.94 -9.97
CA PHE A 238 -4.67 18.65 -11.24
C PHE A 238 -6.13 18.98 -11.57
N ALA A 239 -7.04 18.01 -11.40
CA ALA A 239 -8.47 18.20 -11.56
C ALA A 239 -9.02 19.30 -10.63
N MET A 240 -8.45 19.47 -9.43
CA MET A 240 -8.82 20.55 -8.53
C MET A 240 -8.27 21.90 -8.95
N LYS A 241 -6.97 21.98 -9.27
CA LYS A 241 -6.33 23.23 -9.69
C LYS A 241 -7.04 23.86 -10.88
N SER A 242 -7.53 23.04 -11.80
CA SER A 242 -8.31 23.48 -12.96
C SER A 242 -9.76 23.84 -12.66
N THR A 243 -10.35 23.23 -11.64
CA THR A 243 -11.73 23.50 -11.22
C THR A 243 -11.82 24.72 -10.29
N ASN A 244 -10.71 25.13 -9.66
CA ASN A 244 -10.58 26.36 -8.90
C ASN A 244 -10.82 27.59 -9.80
N LYS A 245 -12.09 27.99 -9.89
CA LYS A 245 -12.55 29.25 -10.46
C LYS A 245 -12.70 30.27 -9.34
N SER A 246 -12.83 31.55 -9.66
CA SER A 246 -13.01 32.61 -8.65
C SER A 246 -14.23 32.45 -7.71
N ARG A 247 -15.16 31.53 -8.01
CA ARG A 247 -16.39 31.29 -7.21
C ARG A 247 -16.28 30.16 -6.20
N HIS A 248 -15.47 29.14 -6.46
CA HIS A 248 -15.37 27.95 -5.60
C HIS A 248 -13.90 27.61 -5.37
N CYS A 249 -13.54 27.38 -4.12
CA CYS A 249 -12.21 26.92 -3.75
C CYS A 249 -12.31 25.46 -3.29
N PHE A 250 -11.41 24.62 -3.80
CA PHE A 250 -11.35 23.20 -3.49
C PHE A 250 -10.07 22.86 -2.73
N GLU A 251 -10.22 22.11 -1.64
CA GLU A 251 -9.14 21.46 -0.91
C GLU A 251 -9.32 19.94 -0.97
N TYR A 252 -8.24 19.18 -1.05
CA TYR A 252 -8.29 17.71 -1.12
C TYR A 252 -7.45 17.11 -0.03
N LEU A 253 -8.11 16.23 0.70
CA LEU A 253 -7.54 15.47 1.79
C LEU A 253 -7.27 14.06 1.27
N GLU A 254 -6.00 13.80 0.95
CA GLU A 254 -5.49 12.54 0.42
C GLU A 254 -5.87 11.34 1.30
N ARG A 255 -5.71 11.48 2.63
CA ARG A 255 -5.94 10.41 3.61
C ARG A 255 -7.39 9.92 3.61
N ASP A 256 -8.35 10.85 3.52
CA ASP A 256 -9.78 10.54 3.64
C ASP A 256 -10.46 10.43 2.27
N GLU A 257 -9.69 10.57 1.19
CA GLU A 257 -10.20 10.68 -0.19
C GLU A 257 -11.40 11.62 -0.30
N THR A 258 -11.27 12.78 0.35
CA THR A 258 -12.36 13.74 0.51
C THR A 258 -11.95 15.08 -0.09
N ILE A 259 -12.81 15.61 -0.95
CA ILE A 259 -12.72 16.97 -1.47
C ILE A 259 -13.59 17.86 -0.60
N ILE A 260 -13.02 18.94 -0.10
CA ILE A 260 -13.73 20.04 0.56
C ILE A 260 -13.96 21.11 -0.50
N ALA A 261 -15.23 21.46 -0.72
CA ALA A 261 -15.61 22.57 -1.57
C ALA A 261 -16.10 23.73 -0.70
N HIS A 262 -15.37 24.84 -0.73
CA HIS A 262 -15.74 26.08 -0.05
C HIS A 262 -16.77 26.83 -0.89
N LEU A 263 -18.01 26.84 -0.41
CA LEU A 263 -19.14 27.50 -1.04
C LEU A 263 -19.29 28.94 -0.54
N ALA A 264 -20.06 29.74 -1.27
CA ALA A 264 -20.41 31.09 -0.84
C ALA A 264 -21.18 31.07 0.49
N GLY A 265 -20.88 32.03 1.38
CA GLY A 265 -21.56 32.18 2.66
C GLY A 265 -20.95 31.40 3.83
N GLY A 266 -19.70 30.97 3.72
CA GLY A 266 -18.99 30.29 4.82
C GLY A 266 -19.52 28.88 5.07
N ILE A 267 -19.70 28.13 3.99
CA ILE A 267 -20.25 26.77 4.01
C ILE A 267 -19.32 25.85 3.23
N ASP A 268 -18.94 24.75 3.85
CA ASP A 268 -18.07 23.73 3.29
C ASP A 268 -18.87 22.47 2.96
N ALA A 269 -18.74 22.00 1.73
CA ALA A 269 -19.30 20.74 1.27
C ALA A 269 -18.20 19.67 1.23
N PHE A 270 -18.40 18.58 1.97
CA PHE A 270 -17.49 17.45 2.04
C PHE A 270 -17.93 16.40 1.03
N ILE A 271 -17.11 16.13 0.03
CA ILE A 271 -17.42 15.26 -1.11
C ILE A 271 -16.47 14.07 -1.09
N LYS A 272 -17.02 12.86 -1.07
CA LYS A 272 -16.24 11.64 -1.21
C LYS A 272 -15.99 11.34 -2.68
N VAL A 273 -14.73 11.08 -3.03
CA VAL A 273 -14.36 10.54 -4.34
C VAL A 273 -14.24 9.03 -4.28
N SER A 274 -14.40 8.37 -5.42
CA SER A 274 -14.06 6.94 -5.54
C SER A 274 -12.55 6.78 -5.74
N GLN A 275 -12.05 5.60 -5.38
CA GLN A 275 -10.66 5.20 -5.60
C GLN A 275 -10.20 5.41 -7.05
N GLY A 276 -11.06 5.13 -8.03
CA GLY A 276 -10.73 5.32 -9.45
C GLY A 276 -10.88 6.75 -9.98
N TRP A 277 -11.44 7.69 -9.23
CA TRP A 277 -11.62 9.07 -9.71
C TRP A 277 -10.25 9.79 -9.76
N PRO A 278 -9.95 10.60 -10.81
CA PRO A 278 -10.85 11.02 -11.89
C PRO A 278 -10.93 10.09 -13.11
N LEU A 279 -10.14 9.01 -13.16
CA LEU A 279 -10.06 8.12 -14.34
C LEU A 279 -11.33 7.28 -14.55
N SER A 280 -12.02 6.90 -13.47
CA SER A 280 -13.25 6.11 -13.52
C SER A 280 -14.50 6.99 -13.60
N LYS A 281 -15.51 6.54 -14.35
CA LYS A 281 -16.84 7.18 -14.43
C LYS A 281 -17.68 6.86 -13.19
N SER A 282 -17.13 7.13 -12.02
CA SER A 282 -17.83 6.95 -10.74
C SER A 282 -18.46 8.26 -10.31
N PRO A 283 -19.74 8.27 -9.92
CA PRO A 283 -20.39 9.49 -9.47
C PRO A 283 -19.84 9.94 -8.12
N LEU A 284 -19.61 11.25 -7.99
CA LEU A 284 -19.27 11.90 -6.73
C LEU A 284 -20.42 11.76 -5.72
N LYS A 285 -20.07 11.70 -4.43
CA LYS A 285 -21.04 11.58 -3.34
C LYS A 285 -20.82 12.69 -2.32
N LEU A 286 -21.87 13.44 -1.99
CA LEU A 286 -21.84 14.38 -0.89
C LEU A 286 -21.90 13.60 0.43
N LEU A 287 -20.94 13.84 1.33
CA LEU A 287 -20.89 13.26 2.67
C LEU A 287 -21.62 14.14 3.68
N SER A 288 -21.38 15.45 3.61
CA SER A 288 -22.01 16.41 4.52
C SER A 288 -21.79 17.82 4.02
N VAL A 289 -22.57 18.75 4.56
CA VAL A 289 -22.39 20.19 4.40
C VAL A 289 -22.27 20.78 5.81
N LYS A 290 -21.25 21.60 6.06
CA LYS A 290 -21.00 22.23 7.36
C LYS A 290 -20.78 23.72 7.19
N SER A 291 -21.06 24.52 8.20
CA SER A 291 -20.62 25.92 8.21
C SER A 291 -19.14 25.98 8.58
N SER A 292 -18.37 26.78 7.85
CA SER A 292 -16.95 27.01 8.08
C SER A 292 -16.71 27.92 9.30
N ASP A 293 -17.67 28.80 9.61
CA ASP A 293 -17.59 29.72 10.75
C ASP A 293 -18.27 29.13 11.99
N HIS A 294 -17.61 29.21 13.15
CA HIS A 294 -18.20 28.88 14.46
C HIS A 294 -19.39 29.77 14.85
N HIS A 295 -19.71 30.76 14.03
CA HIS A 295 -20.94 31.55 14.10
C HIS A 295 -21.95 30.90 13.17
N SER A 296 -22.59 29.84 13.64
CA SER A 296 -23.62 29.16 12.87
C SER A 296 -24.65 30.16 12.35
N MET A 297 -24.60 30.46 11.04
CA MET A 297 -25.82 30.73 10.30
C MET A 297 -26.77 29.61 10.71
N GLY A 298 -27.92 29.94 11.28
CA GLY A 298 -28.85 29.01 11.93
C GLY A 298 -29.49 28.03 10.95
N ILE A 299 -28.68 27.24 10.26
CA ILE A 299 -29.06 26.24 9.27
C ILE A 299 -29.36 24.98 10.06
N SER A 300 -30.59 24.50 9.94
CA SER A 300 -31.02 23.27 10.62
C SER A 300 -30.22 22.08 10.12
N LEU A 301 -29.82 21.16 11.02
CA LEU A 301 -29.22 19.88 10.64
C LEU A 301 -30.15 19.09 9.70
N SER A 302 -31.46 19.18 9.90
CA SER A 302 -32.45 18.52 9.03
C SER A 302 -32.46 19.08 7.61
N LEU A 303 -32.11 20.36 7.43
CA LEU A 303 -31.91 20.97 6.12
C LEU A 303 -30.70 20.34 5.43
N LEU A 304 -29.57 20.31 6.14
CA LEU A 304 -28.31 19.83 5.60
C LEU A 304 -28.39 18.34 5.20
N CYS A 305 -29.04 17.51 6.02
CA CYS A 305 -29.29 16.11 5.67
C CYS A 305 -30.19 15.96 4.43
N LYS A 306 -31.22 16.80 4.27
CA LYS A 306 -32.05 16.79 3.05
C LYS A 306 -31.24 17.18 1.81
N VAL A 307 -30.38 18.18 1.93
CA VAL A 307 -29.50 18.60 0.82
C VAL A 307 -28.56 17.46 0.44
N GLU A 308 -28.01 16.72 1.41
CA GLU A 308 -27.20 15.52 1.18
C GLU A 308 -27.96 14.45 0.40
N GLU A 309 -29.16 14.08 0.85
CA GLU A 309 -30.00 13.08 0.18
C GLU A 309 -30.35 13.51 -1.26
N MET A 310 -30.76 14.77 -1.44
CA MET A 310 -31.12 15.31 -2.76
C MET A 310 -29.90 15.34 -3.69
N ALA A 311 -28.74 15.83 -3.22
CA ALA A 311 -27.52 15.89 -4.01
C ALA A 311 -27.07 14.48 -4.46
N ASN A 312 -27.18 13.49 -3.57
CA ASN A 312 -26.84 12.11 -3.88
C ASN A 312 -27.87 11.39 -4.77
N SER A 313 -29.04 12.00 -5.00
CA SER A 313 -30.08 11.51 -5.94
C SER A 313 -30.02 12.17 -7.32
N LEU A 314 -29.13 13.16 -7.52
CA LEU A 314 -28.96 13.84 -8.80
C LEU A 314 -28.53 12.90 -9.92
N ASP A 315 -28.81 13.30 -11.17
CA ASP A 315 -28.43 12.57 -12.37
C ASP A 315 -26.92 12.27 -12.39
N MET A 316 -26.57 11.08 -12.89
CA MET A 316 -25.19 10.62 -12.90
C MET A 316 -24.27 11.59 -13.65
N ASN A 317 -24.73 12.23 -14.74
CA ASN A 317 -23.89 13.15 -15.50
C ASN A 317 -23.53 14.42 -14.71
N ILE A 318 -24.45 14.90 -13.86
CA ILE A 318 -24.18 16.03 -12.95
C ILE A 318 -23.12 15.63 -11.92
N ARG A 319 -23.19 14.40 -11.42
CA ARG A 319 -22.31 13.87 -10.38
C ARG A 319 -20.94 13.41 -10.88
N LEU A 320 -20.69 13.36 -12.18
CA LEU A 320 -19.39 12.98 -12.74
C LEU A 320 -18.39 14.15 -12.77
N ASN A 321 -18.89 15.39 -12.89
CA ASN A 321 -18.04 16.58 -12.96
C ASN A 321 -18.09 17.35 -11.63
N LEU A 322 -16.92 17.66 -11.07
CA LEU A 322 -16.82 18.34 -9.77
C LEU A 322 -17.49 19.73 -9.79
N SER A 323 -17.22 20.55 -10.80
CA SER A 323 -17.82 21.89 -10.94
C SER A 323 -19.34 21.81 -10.99
N THR A 324 -19.87 20.99 -11.90
CA THR A 324 -21.32 20.86 -12.11
C THR A 324 -22.01 20.29 -10.88
N PHE A 325 -21.37 19.34 -10.18
CA PHE A 325 -21.90 18.77 -8.96
C PHE A 325 -21.99 19.80 -7.84
N VAL A 326 -20.92 20.60 -7.65
CA VAL A 326 -20.86 21.64 -6.62
C VAL A 326 -21.85 22.77 -6.90
N ASP A 327 -21.97 23.21 -8.16
CA ASP A 327 -23.00 24.17 -8.60
C ASP A 327 -24.41 23.66 -8.25
N ALA A 328 -24.67 22.37 -8.45
CA ALA A 328 -25.95 21.75 -8.12
C ALA A 328 -26.20 21.67 -6.60
N VAL A 329 -25.16 21.34 -5.82
CA VAL A 329 -25.24 21.34 -4.33
C VAL A 329 -25.56 22.74 -3.81
N GLU A 330 -24.87 23.77 -4.30
CA GLU A 330 -25.12 25.16 -3.91
C GLU A 330 -26.56 25.59 -4.25
N LYS A 331 -27.04 25.21 -5.44
CA LYS A 331 -28.43 25.47 -5.85
C LYS A 331 -29.45 24.79 -4.92
N LEU A 332 -29.26 23.51 -4.60
CA LEU A 332 -30.14 22.76 -3.68
C LEU A 332 -30.16 23.39 -2.29
N LEU A 333 -28.99 23.82 -1.80
CA LEU A 333 -28.85 24.50 -0.53
C LEU A 333 -29.66 25.80 -0.49
N LEU A 334 -29.53 26.65 -1.51
CA LEU A 334 -30.27 27.91 -1.62
C LEU A 334 -31.79 27.69 -1.74
N GLU A 335 -32.22 26.67 -2.49
CA GLU A 335 -33.64 26.33 -2.62
C GLU A 335 -34.22 25.87 -1.28
N GLN A 336 -33.52 25.00 -0.56
CA GLN A 336 -34.00 24.49 0.72
C GLN A 336 -34.01 25.56 1.81
N MET A 337 -33.03 26.48 1.83
CA MET A 337 -33.04 27.63 2.73
C MET A 337 -34.24 28.55 2.48
N ARG A 338 -34.57 28.81 1.21
CA ARG A 338 -35.75 29.61 0.84
C ARG A 338 -37.05 28.95 1.28
N LEU A 339 -37.14 27.63 1.21
CA LEU A 339 -38.31 26.88 1.67
C LEU A 339 -38.48 27.01 3.19
N GLU A 340 -37.42 26.83 3.98
CA GLU A 340 -37.50 26.97 5.44
C GLU A 340 -37.91 28.39 5.88
N LEU A 341 -37.38 29.43 5.22
CA LEU A 341 -37.81 30.81 5.47
C LEU A 341 -39.31 31.03 5.17
N ARG A 342 -39.85 30.38 4.14
CA ARG A 342 -41.29 30.45 3.85
C ARG A 342 -42.13 29.73 4.89
N PHE A 343 -41.67 28.57 5.39
CA PHE A 343 -42.38 27.84 6.44
C PHE A 343 -42.37 28.59 7.78
N ALA A 344 -41.25 29.20 8.16
CA ALA A 344 -41.14 30.03 9.37
C ALA A 344 -42.09 31.24 9.35
N ASN A 345 -42.27 31.85 8.17
CA ASN A 345 -43.19 33.00 7.99
C ASN A 345 -44.67 32.59 7.82
N SER A 346 -44.98 31.29 7.72
CA SER A 346 -46.33 30.78 7.49
C SER A 346 -47.04 30.28 8.76
N ILE A 347 -46.36 30.30 9.91
CA ILE A 347 -46.99 30.09 11.21
C ILE A 347 -47.66 31.42 11.59
N PRO A 348 -49.01 31.51 11.65
CA PRO A 348 -49.63 32.71 12.20
C PRO A 348 -49.26 32.81 13.67
N ASN A 349 -48.86 34.00 14.11
CA ASN A 349 -48.62 34.32 15.51
C ASN A 349 -49.81 33.85 16.36
N SER A 350 -49.66 32.71 17.04
CA SER A 350 -50.59 32.21 18.05
C SER A 350 -50.49 33.03 19.35
N GLN A 351 -50.48 34.36 19.25
CA GLN A 351 -50.52 35.28 20.38
C GLN A 351 -51.78 36.14 20.43
N GLU A 352 -52.74 35.97 19.51
CA GLU A 352 -53.99 36.73 19.50
C GLU A 352 -55.27 35.89 19.73
N ILE A 353 -55.17 34.76 20.44
CA ILE A 353 -56.36 34.02 20.89
C ILE A 353 -56.21 33.61 22.36
N PHE A 354 -55.98 34.58 23.25
CA PHE A 354 -56.31 34.47 24.69
C PHE A 354 -56.41 35.89 25.26
N SER A 355 -57.37 36.67 24.78
CA SER A 355 -57.70 37.99 25.35
C SER A 355 -59.18 38.29 25.18
N GLN A 356 -60.03 37.36 25.61
CA GLN A 356 -61.46 37.56 25.87
C GLN A 356 -61.96 36.33 26.59
N ASP A 357 -61.82 36.34 27.92
CA ASP A 357 -62.61 35.61 28.92
C ASP A 357 -61.74 35.33 30.13
N LEU A 358 -61.60 36.34 30.99
CA LEU A 358 -61.31 36.19 32.43
C LEU A 358 -61.63 37.54 33.12
N ALA A 359 -62.85 38.02 32.90
CA ALA A 359 -63.45 39.03 33.77
C ALA A 359 -64.00 38.33 35.01
N GLY A 360 -63.17 38.25 36.06
CA GLY A 360 -63.63 37.87 37.39
C GLY A 360 -62.83 36.73 38.00
N ILE A 361 -61.71 37.06 38.64
CA ILE A 361 -61.30 36.58 39.97
C ILE A 361 -60.24 37.59 40.49
N LYS A 362 -60.48 38.11 41.69
CA LYS A 362 -59.57 39.02 42.41
C LYS A 362 -58.27 38.30 42.82
N PRO A 363 -57.14 39.03 42.98
CA PRO A 363 -55.88 38.43 43.41
C PRO A 363 -55.85 38.26 44.94
N LEU A 364 -55.32 37.13 45.41
CA LEU A 364 -54.89 36.96 46.80
C LEU A 364 -53.48 36.34 46.83
N TYR A 365 -52.55 37.13 47.36
CA TYR A 365 -51.31 36.83 48.09
C TYR A 365 -50.12 36.14 47.40
N ASP A 366 -49.02 36.90 47.45
CA ASP A 366 -47.62 36.53 47.72
C ASP A 366 -47.37 35.08 48.15
N ILE A 367 -46.30 34.47 47.62
CA ILE A 367 -45.22 33.83 48.40
C ILE A 367 -43.95 33.63 47.53
N GLN A 368 -42.90 34.28 48.02
CA GLN A 368 -41.45 34.10 47.94
C GLN A 368 -40.79 33.03 47.04
N ILE A 369 -39.78 33.56 46.35
CA ILE A 369 -38.57 32.96 45.79
C ILE A 369 -37.90 32.00 46.79
N GLY A 370 -37.60 30.78 46.32
CA GLY A 370 -36.72 29.81 46.98
C GLY A 370 -35.76 29.19 45.98
N ASN A 371 -34.53 29.72 45.95
CA ASN A 371 -33.38 29.14 45.25
C ASN A 371 -33.11 27.71 45.72
N ASN A 372 -32.87 26.79 44.78
CA ASN A 372 -32.10 25.59 45.08
C ASN A 372 -31.25 25.19 43.85
N PRO A 373 -29.91 25.30 43.93
CA PRO A 373 -29.01 24.85 42.88
C PRO A 373 -28.63 23.39 43.15
N GLY A 374 -28.92 22.48 42.23
CA GLY A 374 -28.43 21.12 42.36
C GLY A 374 -29.00 20.12 41.37
N LYS A 375 -28.08 19.56 40.58
CA LYS A 375 -28.20 18.32 39.77
C LYS A 375 -28.99 18.44 38.47
N LEU A 376 -28.25 18.62 37.37
CA LEU A 376 -28.49 17.90 36.13
C LEU A 376 -27.14 17.44 35.59
N ALA A 377 -26.85 16.15 35.78
CA ALA A 377 -25.79 15.44 35.11
C ALA A 377 -26.30 15.07 33.71
N CYS A 378 -25.62 15.54 32.67
CA CYS A 378 -25.81 15.04 31.31
C CYS A 378 -24.79 13.94 31.03
N TYR A 379 -25.27 12.70 31.03
CA TYR A 379 -24.69 11.61 30.26
C TYR A 379 -25.07 11.80 28.79
N CYS A 380 -24.09 11.82 27.90
CA CYS A 380 -24.27 11.40 26.51
C CYS A 380 -23.00 10.65 26.07
N SER A 381 -23.15 9.34 25.99
CA SER A 381 -22.29 8.41 25.28
C SER A 381 -23.09 7.89 24.08
N LEU A 382 -22.35 7.53 23.03
CA LEU A 382 -22.72 7.02 21.69
C LEU A 382 -22.90 8.10 20.63
#